data_AF-A0A847BS32-F1
#
_entry.id   AF-A0A847BS32-F1
#
_cell.length_a   1.000
_cell.length_b   1.000
_cell.length_c   1.000
_cell.angle_alpha   90.00
_cell.angle_beta   90.00
_cell.angle_gamma   90.00
#
_symmetry.space_group_name_H-M   'P 1'
#
loop_
_entity.id
_entity.type
_entity.pdbx_description
1 polymer ?
#
loop_
_entity_poly.entity_id
_entity_poly.type
_entity_poly.pdbx_seq_one_letter_code
_entity_poly.pdbx_strand_id
1 'polypeptide(L)'
;CISCHVMNTQYATWQHSSHAREASCVDCHLPRDGMVDKLIAKAKDGWNHSVAFTLQSYDHAIKISDDGARRVQENCVSCHASLTSIIVANADKYHRFDDPSVEEGRRCWDCHKGVPHGKVRGLRTTPNNLGVKEVL
;
A
#
# COMPACT_ATOMS: atom_id res chain seq x y z
N CYS A 1 -1.08 -4.52 12.44
CA CYS A 1 -0.85 -3.21 11.81
C CYS A 1 -1.29 -2.06 12.72
N ILE A 2 -2.47 -2.13 13.36
CA ILE A 2 -2.98 -1.08 14.26
C ILE A 2 -2.55 -1.18 15.73
N SER A 3 -1.42 -1.84 16.01
CA SER A 3 -0.87 -1.87 17.37
C SER A 3 -0.28 -0.51 17.78
N CYS A 4 -0.02 0.36 16.79
CA CYS A 4 0.46 1.73 16.99
C CYS A 4 -0.55 2.69 16.36
N HIS A 5 -0.90 3.75 17.09
CA HIS A 5 -1.87 4.76 16.67
C HIS A 5 -1.50 5.46 15.34
N VAL A 6 -0.19 5.53 15.04
CA VAL A 6 0.38 6.03 13.77
C VAL A 6 -0.22 5.34 12.53
N MET A 7 -0.75 4.12 12.66
CA MET A 7 -1.37 3.38 11.55
C MET A 7 -2.91 3.52 11.49
N ASN A 8 -3.54 4.23 12.42
CA ASN A 8 -5.00 4.33 12.51
C ASN A 8 -5.63 4.88 11.23
N THR A 9 -5.03 5.91 10.63
CA THR A 9 -5.50 6.46 9.35
C THR A 9 -5.48 5.47 8.20
N GLN A 10 -4.41 4.68 8.11
CA GLN A 10 -4.30 3.69 7.04
C GLN A 10 -5.34 2.57 7.25
N TYR A 11 -5.59 2.19 8.50
CA TYR A 11 -6.63 1.23 8.82
C TYR A 11 -8.05 1.75 8.58
N ALA A 12 -8.37 2.96 9.05
CA ALA A 12 -9.69 3.57 8.87
C ALA A 12 -10.06 3.67 7.39
N THR A 13 -9.11 4.10 6.55
CA THR A 13 -9.31 4.20 5.11
C THR A 13 -9.41 2.83 4.44
N TRP A 14 -8.62 1.83 4.89
CA TRP A 14 -8.76 0.45 4.42
C TRP A 14 -10.13 -0.14 4.78
N GLN A 15 -10.63 0.09 6.00
CA GLN A 15 -11.91 -0.42 6.48
C GLN A 15 -13.10 0.09 5.64
N HIS A 16 -12.97 1.29 5.06
CA HIS A 16 -13.98 1.89 4.16
C HIS A 16 -13.67 1.66 2.67
N SER A 17 -12.69 0.82 2.34
CA SER A 17 -12.31 0.51 0.96
C SER A 17 -13.01 -0.74 0.43
N SER A 18 -12.97 -0.92 -0.90
CA SER A 18 -13.45 -2.14 -1.57
C SER A 18 -12.72 -3.41 -1.12
N HIS A 19 -11.53 -3.28 -0.53
CA HIS A 19 -10.70 -4.42 -0.13
C HIS A 19 -10.91 -4.85 1.32
N ALA A 20 -11.69 -4.10 2.12
CA ALA A 20 -11.87 -4.36 3.55
C ALA A 20 -12.43 -5.76 3.87
N ARG A 21 -13.26 -6.30 2.96
CA ARG A 21 -13.93 -7.61 3.14
C ARG A 21 -13.17 -8.77 2.53
N GLU A 22 -12.24 -8.50 1.61
CA GLU A 22 -11.58 -9.52 0.78
C GLU A 22 -10.10 -9.69 1.09
N ALA A 23 -9.45 -8.65 1.63
CA ALA A 23 -8.00 -8.63 1.84
C ALA A 23 -7.63 -7.96 3.15
N SER A 24 -6.75 -8.59 3.89
CA SER A 24 -6.12 -8.02 5.08
C SER A 24 -4.91 -7.15 4.69
N CYS A 25 -4.35 -6.42 5.67
CA CYS A 25 -3.18 -5.56 5.43
C CYS A 25 -2.01 -6.33 4.80
N VAL A 26 -1.79 -7.57 5.25
CA VAL A 26 -0.64 -8.38 4.81
C VAL A 26 -0.82 -8.95 3.42
N ASP A 27 -2.05 -9.03 2.91
CA ASP A 27 -2.31 -9.51 1.55
C ASP A 27 -1.82 -8.54 0.48
N CYS A 28 -1.75 -7.24 0.82
CA CYS A 28 -1.17 -6.21 -0.03
C CYS A 28 0.30 -5.94 0.31
N HIS A 29 0.66 -5.84 1.60
CA HIS A 29 1.97 -5.31 2.00
C HIS A 29 3.09 -6.35 2.16
N LEU A 30 2.77 -7.64 2.29
CA LEU A 30 3.77 -8.70 2.38
C LEU A 30 3.78 -9.58 1.12
N PRO A 31 4.91 -10.23 0.81
CA PRO A 31 4.95 -11.26 -0.23
C PRO A 31 3.90 -12.35 0.03
N ARG A 32 3.24 -12.80 -1.02
CA ARG A 32 2.26 -13.90 -0.97
C ARG A 32 2.92 -15.26 -1.13
N ASP A 33 3.98 -15.33 -1.92
CA ASP A 33 4.73 -16.55 -2.19
C ASP A 33 5.97 -16.63 -1.28
N GLY A 34 6.32 -17.85 -0.86
CA GLY A 34 7.53 -18.09 -0.07
C GLY A 34 7.41 -17.64 1.40
N MET A 35 7.33 -18.61 2.31
CA MET A 35 7.32 -18.31 3.75
C MET A 35 8.57 -17.55 4.20
N VAL A 36 9.73 -17.86 3.61
CA VAL A 36 11.01 -17.22 3.92
C VAL A 36 10.97 -15.74 3.52
N ASP A 37 10.57 -15.42 2.30
CA ASP A 37 10.50 -14.04 1.81
C ASP A 37 9.51 -13.20 2.62
N LYS A 38 8.37 -13.79 2.97
CA LYS A 38 7.39 -13.17 3.86
C LYS A 38 7.97 -12.85 5.24
N LEU A 39 8.75 -13.75 5.82
CA LEU A 39 9.40 -13.53 7.12
C LEU A 39 10.48 -12.47 7.03
N ILE A 40 11.29 -12.46 5.97
CA ILE A 40 12.32 -11.44 5.74
C ILE A 40 11.68 -10.07 5.60
N ALA A 41 10.66 -9.93 4.74
CA ALA A 41 9.94 -8.68 4.55
C ALA A 41 9.29 -8.21 5.86
N LYS A 42 8.64 -9.12 6.59
CA LYS A 42 8.01 -8.81 7.88
C LYS A 42 9.03 -8.32 8.91
N ALA A 43 10.21 -8.93 8.99
CA ALA A 43 11.28 -8.53 9.91
C ALA A 43 11.84 -7.15 9.54
N LYS A 44 12.16 -6.93 8.25
CA LYS A 44 12.66 -5.65 7.74
C LYS A 44 11.67 -4.50 7.96
N ASP A 45 10.41 -4.70 7.57
CA ASP A 45 9.37 -3.69 7.74
C ASP A 45 9.07 -3.44 9.22
N GLY A 46 9.04 -4.51 10.03
CA GLY A 46 8.87 -4.43 11.49
C GLY A 46 9.97 -3.62 12.17
N TRP A 47 11.24 -3.87 11.83
CA TRP A 47 12.38 -3.09 12.32
C TRP A 47 12.27 -1.62 11.95
N ASN A 48 12.05 -1.32 10.66
CA ASN A 48 11.95 0.06 10.17
C ASN A 48 10.81 0.84 10.85
N HIS A 49 9.64 0.21 11.00
CA HIS A 49 8.52 0.80 11.74
C HIS A 49 8.86 1.00 13.21
N SER A 50 9.49 0.03 13.87
CA SER A 50 9.83 0.12 15.29
C SER A 50 10.80 1.29 15.55
N VAL A 51 11.84 1.42 14.73
CA VAL A 51 12.79 2.54 14.81
C VAL A 51 12.09 3.86 14.53
N ALA A 52 11.35 3.96 13.43
CA ALA A 52 10.71 5.21 13.02
C ALA A 52 9.67 5.68 14.04
N PHE A 53 8.86 4.78 14.59
CA PHE A 53 7.80 5.13 15.54
C PHE A 53 8.37 5.46 16.92
N THR A 54 9.43 4.77 17.36
CA THR A 54 10.10 5.06 18.65
C THR A 54 10.82 6.40 18.61
N LEU A 55 11.53 6.69 17.50
CA LEU A 55 12.28 7.93 17.33
C LEU A 55 11.44 9.06 16.72
N GLN A 56 10.16 8.80 16.42
CA GLN A 56 9.24 9.72 15.75
C GLN A 56 9.82 10.34 14.47
N SER A 57 10.62 9.57 13.73
CA SER A 57 11.35 10.04 12.54
C SER A 57 10.55 9.88 11.23
N TYR A 58 9.24 9.69 11.32
CA TYR A 58 8.35 9.50 10.16
C TYR A 58 7.71 10.82 9.72
N ASP A 59 7.40 10.92 8.42
CA ASP A 59 6.58 12.01 7.90
C ASP A 59 5.11 11.84 8.35
N HIS A 60 4.42 12.94 8.63
CA HIS A 60 2.99 12.94 8.92
C HIS A 60 2.16 12.46 7.73
N ALA A 61 2.70 12.62 6.51
CA ALA A 61 2.20 11.96 5.30
C ALA A 61 3.09 10.75 4.97
N ILE A 62 2.89 9.66 5.71
CA ILE A 62 3.71 8.44 5.59
C ILE A 62 3.68 7.93 4.14
N LYS A 63 4.88 7.66 3.61
CA LYS A 63 5.08 7.11 2.27
C LYS A 63 5.59 5.68 2.39
N ILE A 64 5.09 4.81 1.52
CA ILE A 64 5.61 3.45 1.40
C ILE A 64 7.02 3.50 0.80
N SER A 65 7.90 2.61 1.25
CA SER A 65 9.23 2.44 0.63
C SER A 65 9.11 1.84 -0.78
N ASP A 66 10.15 1.98 -1.60
CA ASP A 66 10.14 1.41 -2.96
C ASP A 66 10.00 -0.12 -2.95
N ASP A 67 10.67 -0.78 -2.00
CA ASP A 67 10.54 -2.22 -1.80
C ASP A 67 9.12 -2.64 -1.39
N GLY A 68 8.48 -1.87 -0.51
CA GLY A 68 7.08 -2.08 -0.16
C GLY A 68 6.14 -1.82 -1.33
N ALA A 69 6.39 -0.76 -2.11
CA ALA A 69 5.61 -0.43 -3.30
C ALA A 69 5.68 -1.55 -4.35
N ARG A 70 6.87 -2.08 -4.62
CA ARG A 70 7.06 -3.21 -5.53
C ARG A 70 6.21 -4.41 -5.12
N ARG A 71 6.24 -4.80 -3.84
CA ARG A 71 5.41 -5.89 -3.31
C ARG A 71 3.92 -5.63 -3.47
N VAL A 72 3.46 -4.42 -3.17
CA VAL A 72 2.05 -4.05 -3.35
C VAL A 72 1.64 -4.17 -4.82
N GLN A 73 2.47 -3.70 -5.75
CA GLN A 73 2.22 -3.80 -7.19
C GLN A 73 2.14 -5.27 -7.64
N GLU A 74 3.06 -6.12 -7.21
CA GLU A 74 3.04 -7.57 -7.48
C GLU A 74 1.76 -8.22 -6.95
N ASN A 75 1.33 -7.84 -5.74
CA ASN A 75 0.10 -8.36 -5.13
C ASN A 75 -1.17 -7.86 -5.82
N CYS A 76 -1.20 -6.60 -6.31
CA CYS A 76 -2.28 -6.12 -7.17
C CYS A 76 -2.42 -7.01 -8.42
N VAL A 77 -1.31 -7.27 -9.11
CA VAL A 77 -1.31 -8.11 -10.31
C VAL A 77 -1.67 -9.55 -10.00
N SER A 78 -1.19 -10.11 -8.88
CA SER A 78 -1.50 -11.47 -8.45
C SER A 78 -3.00 -11.68 -8.23
N CYS A 79 -3.66 -10.80 -7.47
CA CYS A 79 -5.10 -10.92 -7.20
C CYS A 79 -5.97 -10.55 -8.41
N HIS A 80 -5.51 -9.63 -9.27
CA HIS A 80 -6.24 -9.19 -10.46
C HIS A 80 -5.74 -9.80 -11.77
N ALA A 81 -5.08 -10.97 -11.71
CA ALA A 81 -4.36 -11.58 -12.84
C ALA A 81 -5.21 -11.72 -14.12
N SER A 82 -6.49 -12.04 -13.98
CA SER A 82 -7.41 -12.16 -15.12
C SER A 82 -7.64 -10.81 -15.82
N LEU A 83 -7.79 -9.71 -15.08
CA LEU A 83 -7.95 -8.38 -15.64
C LEU A 83 -6.64 -7.84 -16.19
N THR A 84 -5.54 -8.03 -15.46
CA THR A 84 -4.23 -7.53 -15.87
C THR A 84 -3.70 -8.27 -17.09
N SER A 85 -3.98 -9.56 -17.25
CA SER A 85 -3.58 -10.30 -18.46
C SER A 85 -4.25 -9.76 -19.73
N ILE A 86 -5.50 -9.30 -19.65
CA ILE A 86 -6.20 -8.63 -20.76
C ILE A 86 -5.52 -7.28 -21.07
N ILE A 87 -5.16 -6.51 -20.05
CA ILE A 87 -4.46 -5.22 -20.25
C ILE A 87 -3.11 -5.45 -20.94
N VAL A 88 -2.32 -6.43 -20.47
CA VAL A 88 -1.03 -6.78 -21.07
C VAL A 88 -1.19 -7.28 -22.50
N ALA A 89 -2.17 -8.13 -22.78
CA ALA A 89 -2.42 -8.62 -24.15
C ALA A 89 -2.83 -7.51 -25.13
N ASN A 90 -3.34 -6.38 -24.63
CA ASN A 90 -3.71 -5.22 -25.44
C ASN A 90 -2.72 -4.05 -25.30
N ALA A 91 -1.62 -4.24 -24.58
CA ALA A 91 -0.59 -3.24 -24.34
C ALA A 91 -0.10 -2.64 -25.67
N ASP A 92 0.27 -3.50 -26.63
CA ASP A 92 0.80 -3.06 -27.93
C ASP A 92 -0.20 -2.28 -28.79
N LYS A 93 -1.51 -2.39 -28.49
CA LYS A 93 -2.58 -1.72 -29.25
C LYS A 93 -2.92 -0.33 -28.71
N TYR A 94 -2.71 -0.10 -27.42
CA TYR A 94 -3.18 1.11 -26.73
C TYR A 94 -2.10 1.82 -25.90
N HIS A 95 -0.90 1.25 -25.77
CA HIS A 95 0.24 1.96 -25.18
C HIS A 95 0.84 2.94 -26.17
N ARG A 96 1.05 4.16 -25.66
CA ARG A 96 1.85 5.19 -26.29
C ARG A 96 3.30 4.98 -25.85
N PHE A 97 4.01 4.12 -26.58
CA PHE A 97 5.42 3.80 -26.30
C PHE A 97 6.35 5.02 -26.45
N ASP A 98 5.85 6.12 -27.03
CA ASP A 98 6.50 7.41 -27.17
C ASP A 98 6.39 8.31 -25.91
N ASP A 99 5.58 7.92 -24.91
CA ASP A 99 5.43 8.63 -23.64
C ASP A 99 6.36 8.01 -22.57
N PRO A 100 7.44 8.70 -22.16
CA PRO A 100 8.37 8.18 -21.15
C PRO A 100 7.72 7.97 -19.77
N SER A 101 6.54 8.56 -19.50
CA SER A 101 5.76 8.25 -18.28
C SER A 101 5.10 6.87 -18.30
N VAL A 102 5.13 6.17 -19.44
CA VAL A 102 4.62 4.81 -19.63
C VAL A 102 5.75 3.76 -19.57
N GLU A 103 7.00 4.16 -19.85
CA GLU A 103 8.15 3.26 -20.05
C GLU A 103 8.56 2.50 -18.78
N GLU A 104 8.38 3.09 -17.58
CA GLU A 104 8.65 2.43 -16.29
C GLU A 104 7.50 1.52 -15.80
N GLY A 105 6.39 1.45 -16.54
CA GLY A 105 5.18 0.73 -16.12
C GLY A 105 4.44 1.48 -15.01
N ARG A 106 3.35 2.16 -15.38
CA ARG A 106 2.49 2.88 -14.40
C ARG A 106 2.04 1.91 -13.30
N ARG A 107 2.12 2.36 -12.05
CA ARG A 107 1.64 1.55 -10.91
C ARG A 107 0.12 1.56 -10.90
N CYS A 108 -0.50 0.48 -10.42
CA CYS A 108 -1.97 0.35 -10.43
C CYS A 108 -2.67 1.55 -9.77
N TRP A 109 -2.09 2.07 -8.69
CA TRP A 109 -2.66 3.19 -7.95
C TRP A 109 -2.35 4.57 -8.53
N ASP A 110 -1.57 4.68 -9.60
CA ASP A 110 -1.41 5.95 -10.30
C ASP A 110 -2.73 6.36 -10.98
N CYS A 111 -3.52 5.37 -11.40
CA CYS A 111 -4.92 5.55 -11.82
C CYS A 111 -5.90 5.27 -10.67
N HIS A 112 -5.71 4.15 -9.95
CA HIS A 112 -6.57 3.75 -8.83
C HIS A 112 -6.22 4.46 -7.52
N LYS A 113 -6.11 5.79 -7.55
CA LYS A 113 -5.62 6.64 -6.44
C LYS A 113 -6.41 6.52 -5.13
N GLY A 114 -7.65 6.02 -5.20
CA GLY A 114 -8.50 5.79 -4.02
C GLY A 114 -8.21 4.47 -3.30
N VAL A 115 -7.54 3.51 -3.94
CA VAL A 115 -7.31 2.17 -3.39
C VAL A 115 -6.28 2.18 -2.26
N PRO A 116 -5.06 2.76 -2.42
CA PRO A 116 -4.13 2.84 -1.30
C PRO A 116 -4.60 3.95 -0.35
N HIS A 117 -5.38 3.55 0.65
CA HIS A 117 -5.71 4.38 1.80
C HIS A 117 -6.35 5.75 1.46
N GLY A 118 -7.09 5.85 0.35
CA GLY A 118 -7.75 7.09 -0.06
C GLY A 118 -6.79 8.25 -0.41
N LYS A 119 -7.35 9.43 -0.72
CA LYS A 119 -6.57 10.63 -1.10
C LYS A 119 -6.13 11.48 0.09
N VAL A 120 -6.88 11.44 1.20
CA VAL A 120 -6.62 12.22 2.42
C VAL A 120 -6.30 11.24 3.54
N ARG A 121 -5.01 11.08 3.83
CA ARG A 121 -4.50 10.01 4.70
C ARG A 121 -3.31 10.41 5.58
N GLY A 122 -3.14 11.72 5.81
CA GLY A 122 -2.10 12.24 6.69
C GLY A 122 -2.56 12.23 8.15
N LEU A 123 -1.62 12.03 9.07
CA LEU A 123 -1.90 12.01 10.51
C LEU A 123 -2.50 13.32 11.02
N ARG A 124 -2.07 14.45 10.45
CA ARG A 124 -2.57 15.78 10.80
C ARG A 124 -3.92 16.12 10.15
N THR A 125 -4.21 15.54 8.98
CA THR A 125 -5.44 15.85 8.24
C THR A 125 -6.60 14.94 8.61
N THR A 126 -6.33 13.82 9.30
CA THR A 126 -7.33 12.84 9.74
C THR A 126 -7.13 12.39 11.19
N PRO A 127 -6.94 13.30 12.16
CA PRO A 127 -6.73 12.92 13.55
C PRO A 127 -7.98 12.22 14.12
N ASN A 128 -7.78 11.26 15.03
CA ASN A 128 -8.86 10.55 15.75
C ASN A 128 -9.92 9.84 14.86
N ASN A 129 -9.54 9.39 13.65
CA ASN A 129 -10.47 8.83 12.66
C ASN A 129 -11.13 7.48 13.02
N LEU A 130 -10.67 6.81 14.08
CA LEU A 130 -11.28 5.58 14.60
C LEU A 130 -12.14 5.81 15.85
N GLY A 131 -12.45 7.07 16.19
CA GLY A 131 -13.23 7.40 17.39
C GLY A 131 -12.51 7.16 18.72
N VAL A 132 -11.30 6.59 18.68
CA VAL A 132 -10.37 6.53 19.81
C VAL A 132 -9.73 7.92 19.92
N LYS A 133 -10.13 8.70 20.92
CA LYS A 133 -9.36 9.88 21.33
C LYS A 133 -7.99 9.39 21.74
N GLU A 134 -6.94 9.85 21.06
CA GLU A 134 -5.57 9.68 21.54
C GLU A 134 -5.50 10.37 22.92
N VAL A 135 -5.47 9.56 23.99
CA VAL A 135 -5.25 10.08 25.34
C VAL A 135 -3.75 10.34 25.42
N LEU A 136 -3.39 11.61 25.23
CA LEU A 136 -2.04 12.12 25.49
C LEU A 136 -1.71 12.00 26.98
#